data_AF-B3EP94-F1
#
_entry.id   AF-B3EP94-F1
#
_cell.length_a   1.000
_cell.length_b   1.000
_cell.length_c   1.000
_cell.angle_alpha   90.00
_cell.angle_beta   90.00
_cell.angle_gamma   90.00
#
_symmetry.space_group_name_H-M   'P 1'
#
loop_
_entity.id
_entity.type
_entity.pdbx_description
1 polymer ?
#
loop_
_entity_poly.entity_id
_entity_poly.type
_entity_poly.pdbx_seq_one_letter_code
_entity_poly.pdbx_strand_id
1 'polypeptide(L)'
;MKSTVALAFAAVRNAADVYQLTRNSTGSYRRLKEGELRKFRMGMSDIFNLQTASNNLATAELQLLSAEQSFALAVLGLRRATGLLVDEEGGAATIQAANIFSVPLAKGGRR
;
A
#
# COMPACT_ATOMS: atom_id res chain seq x y z
N MET A 1 13.74 -14.26 21.99
CA MET A 1 12.29 -14.16 21.73
C MET A 1 12.03 -12.79 21.12
N LYS A 2 11.64 -12.67 19.84
CA LYS A 2 11.40 -11.35 19.21
C LYS A 2 10.03 -10.83 19.65
N SER A 3 9.95 -9.57 20.07
CA SER A 3 8.69 -8.92 20.47
C SER A 3 7.71 -8.87 19.28
N THR A 4 6.45 -9.23 19.52
CA THR A 4 5.36 -9.17 18.51
C THR A 4 5.23 -7.79 17.90
N VAL A 5 5.41 -6.73 18.69
CA VAL A 5 5.38 -5.33 18.22
C VAL A 5 6.56 -5.04 17.29
N ALA A 6 7.76 -5.51 17.62
CA ALA A 6 8.94 -5.30 16.79
C ALA A 6 8.83 -5.99 15.41
N LEU A 7 8.22 -7.18 15.37
CA LEU A 7 7.92 -7.87 14.11
C LEU A 7 6.87 -7.12 13.27
N ALA A 8 5.80 -6.65 13.90
CA ALA A 8 4.76 -5.89 13.21
C ALA A 8 5.30 -4.55 12.66
N PHE A 9 6.15 -3.86 13.41
CA PHE A 9 6.81 -2.63 12.95
C PHE A 9 7.73 -2.88 11.75
N ALA A 10 8.54 -3.95 11.80
CA ALA A 10 9.37 -4.35 10.66
C ALA A 10 8.53 -4.69 9.42
N ALA A 11 7.37 -5.35 9.60
CA ALA A 11 6.45 -5.64 8.51
C ALA A 11 5.88 -4.38 7.86
N VAL A 12 5.47 -3.37 8.67
CA VAL A 12 5.01 -2.08 8.15
C VAL A 12 6.11 -1.39 7.35
N ARG A 13 7.34 -1.35 7.88
CA ARG A 13 8.47 -0.73 7.19
C ARG A 13 8.73 -1.38 5.83
N ASN A 14 8.84 -2.72 5.80
CA ASN A 14 9.06 -3.44 4.56
C ASN A 14 7.92 -3.21 3.56
N ALA A 15 6.67 -3.25 4.01
CA ALA A 15 5.52 -3.03 3.14
C ALA A 15 5.47 -1.58 2.61
N ALA A 16 5.89 -0.59 3.41
CA ALA A 16 6.02 0.80 2.98
C ALA A 16 7.10 0.96 1.89
N ASP A 17 8.26 0.33 2.07
CA ASP A 17 9.36 0.37 1.10
C ASP A 17 8.93 -0.26 -0.24
N VAL A 18 8.24 -1.41 -0.18
CA VAL A 18 7.67 -2.08 -1.36
C VAL A 18 6.62 -1.22 -2.04
N TYR A 19 5.71 -0.59 -1.27
CA TYR A 19 4.70 0.32 -1.82
C TYR A 19 5.32 1.51 -2.54
N GLN A 20 6.35 2.14 -1.97
CA GLN A 20 7.03 3.26 -2.62
C GLN A 20 7.74 2.82 -3.90
N LEU A 21 8.39 1.66 -3.88
CA LEU A 21 9.05 1.10 -5.04
C LEU A 21 8.06 0.82 -6.18
N THR A 22 6.95 0.13 -5.89
CA THR A 22 5.93 -0.20 -6.90
C THR A 22 5.26 1.06 -7.42
N ARG A 23 4.96 2.05 -6.56
CA ARG A 23 4.40 3.34 -6.97
C ARG A 23 5.29 4.08 -7.96
N ASN A 24 6.60 4.12 -7.70
CA ASN A 24 7.58 4.74 -8.60
C ASN A 24 7.73 3.96 -9.92
N SER A 25 7.69 2.63 -9.84
CA SER A 25 7.72 1.75 -11.01
C SER A 25 6.52 1.97 -11.92
N THR A 26 5.30 1.97 -11.37
CA THR A 26 4.06 2.25 -12.11
C THR A 26 4.07 3.63 -12.77
N GLY A 27 4.62 4.65 -12.08
CA GLY A 27 4.83 5.97 -12.68
C GLY A 27 5.76 5.94 -13.91
N SER A 28 6.77 5.07 -13.90
CA SER A 28 7.67 4.89 -15.04
C SER A 28 7.00 4.15 -16.21
N TYR A 29 6.24 3.09 -15.94
CA TYR A 29 5.46 2.39 -16.96
C TYR A 29 4.39 3.29 -17.60
N ARG A 30 3.77 4.19 -16.83
CA ARG A 30 2.81 5.16 -17.35
C ARG A 30 3.46 6.08 -18.38
N ARG A 31 4.63 6.65 -18.06
CA ARG A 31 5.42 7.46 -19.00
C ARG A 31 5.84 6.67 -20.24
N LEU A 32 6.20 5.41 -20.08
CA LEU A 32 6.59 4.53 -21.19
C LEU A 32 5.40 4.32 -22.15
N LYS A 33 4.23 3.95 -21.63
CA LYS A 33 3.00 3.79 -22.43
C LYS A 33 2.60 5.09 -23.14
N GLU A 34 2.71 6.23 -22.47
CA GLU A 34 2.46 7.53 -23.10
C GLU A 34 3.47 7.84 -24.23
N GLY A 35 4.73 7.47 -24.03
CA GLY A 35 5.78 7.57 -25.06
C GLY A 35 5.45 6.72 -26.28
N GLU A 36 5.12 5.45 -26.09
CA GLU A 36 4.73 4.56 -27.19
C GLU A 36 3.45 5.00 -27.89
N LEU A 37 2.47 5.52 -27.15
CA LEU A 37 1.25 6.08 -27.75
C LEU A 37 1.57 7.27 -28.67
N ARG A 38 2.49 8.15 -28.27
CA ARG A 38 2.92 9.27 -29.12
C ARG A 38 3.64 8.77 -30.37
N LYS A 39 4.58 7.83 -30.23
CA LYS A 39 5.30 7.24 -31.37
C LYS A 39 4.34 6.56 -32.35
N PHE A 40 3.39 5.78 -31.84
CA PHE A 40 2.36 5.11 -32.65
C PHE A 40 1.52 6.10 -33.46
N ARG A 41 1.05 7.19 -32.82
CA ARG A 41 0.30 8.25 -33.51
C ARG A 41 1.09 8.96 -34.61
N MET A 42 2.42 8.98 -34.50
CA MET A 42 3.32 9.56 -35.50
C MET A 42 3.76 8.55 -36.56
N GLY A 43 3.28 7.29 -36.51
CA GLY A 43 3.73 6.22 -37.42
C GLY A 43 5.15 5.72 -37.15
N MET A 44 5.74 6.05 -36.00
CA MET A 44 7.10 5.65 -35.61
C MET A 44 7.15 4.39 -34.73
N SER A 45 5.99 3.87 -34.34
CA SER A 45 5.85 2.62 -33.59
C SER A 45 4.61 1.88 -34.10
N ASP A 46 4.55 0.58 -33.85
CA ASP A 46 3.42 -0.26 -34.25
C ASP A 46 2.45 -0.50 -33.09
N ILE A 47 1.32 -1.16 -33.41
CA ILE A 47 0.29 -1.47 -32.44
C ILE A 47 0.76 -2.49 -31.39
N PHE A 48 1.70 -3.37 -31.73
CA PHE A 48 2.21 -4.41 -30.83
C PHE A 48 3.06 -3.82 -29.72
N ASN A 49 3.89 -2.82 -30.03
CA ASN A 49 4.67 -2.08 -29.04
C ASN A 49 3.76 -1.29 -28.09
N LEU A 50 2.72 -0.63 -28.62
CA LEU A 50 1.73 0.07 -27.79
C LEU A 50 0.95 -0.89 -26.89
N GLN A 51 0.54 -2.05 -27.41
CA GLN A 51 -0.13 -3.10 -26.63
C GLN A 51 0.79 -3.64 -25.54
N THR A 52 2.06 -3.91 -25.85
CA THR A 52 3.07 -4.37 -24.88
C THR A 52 3.26 -3.36 -23.76
N ALA A 53 3.42 -2.07 -24.09
CA ALA A 53 3.55 -1.02 -23.09
C ALA A 53 2.29 -0.88 -22.21
N SER A 54 1.10 -1.09 -22.80
CA SER A 54 -0.17 -1.07 -22.07
C SER A 54 -0.33 -2.26 -21.13
N ASN A 55 0.07 -3.46 -21.56
CA ASN A 55 0.08 -4.66 -20.72
C ASN A 55 1.04 -4.52 -19.55
N ASN A 56 2.25 -4.02 -19.79
CA ASN A 56 3.24 -3.77 -18.74
C ASN A 56 2.73 -2.77 -17.70
N LEU A 57 2.07 -1.69 -18.13
CA LEU A 57 1.42 -0.74 -17.23
C LEU A 57 0.32 -1.41 -16.41
N ALA A 58 -0.57 -2.19 -17.04
CA ALA A 58 -1.63 -2.89 -16.33
C ALA A 58 -1.07 -3.86 -15.26
N THR A 59 -0.01 -4.60 -15.57
CA THR A 59 0.69 -5.45 -14.59
C THR A 59 1.26 -4.63 -13.44
N ALA A 60 1.90 -3.49 -13.72
CA ALA A 60 2.45 -2.62 -12.67
C ALA A 60 1.35 -2.00 -11.79
N GLU A 61 0.18 -1.68 -12.35
CA GLU A 61 -0.98 -1.17 -11.59
C GLU A 61 -1.57 -2.24 -10.67
N LEU A 62 -1.66 -3.49 -11.12
CA LEU A 62 -2.07 -4.62 -10.26
C LEU A 62 -1.08 -4.86 -9.12
N GLN A 63 0.23 -4.76 -9.39
CA GLN A 63 1.26 -4.87 -8.36
C GLN A 63 1.20 -3.72 -7.35
N LEU A 64 0.93 -2.50 -7.80
CA LEU A 64 0.73 -1.34 -6.93
C LEU A 64 -0.47 -1.56 -6.01
N LEU A 65 -1.61 -2.00 -6.55
CA LEU A 65 -2.81 -2.28 -5.76
C LEU A 65 -2.56 -3.36 -4.70
N SER A 66 -1.83 -4.42 -5.06
CA SER A 66 -1.43 -5.47 -4.12
C SER A 66 -0.50 -4.94 -3.01
N ALA A 67 0.44 -4.06 -3.36
CA ALA A 67 1.33 -3.41 -2.40
C ALA A 67 0.57 -2.46 -1.46
N GLU A 68 -0.41 -1.71 -1.96
CA GLU A 68 -1.31 -0.86 -1.15
C GLU A 68 -2.07 -1.69 -0.11
N GLN A 69 -2.68 -2.79 -0.56
CA GLN A 69 -3.39 -3.70 0.33
C GLN A 69 -2.46 -4.30 1.40
N SER A 70 -1.26 -4.73 0.99
CA SER A 70 -0.27 -5.31 1.90
C SER A 70 0.20 -4.30 2.95
N PHE A 71 0.43 -3.05 2.55
CA PHE A 71 0.79 -1.97 3.45
C PHE A 71 -0.33 -1.66 4.45
N ALA A 72 -1.58 -1.55 3.98
CA ALA A 72 -2.74 -1.34 4.84
C ALA A 72 -2.90 -2.46 5.88
N LEU A 73 -2.77 -3.72 5.47
CA LEU A 73 -2.82 -4.88 6.37
C LEU A 73 -1.66 -4.89 7.37
N ALA A 74 -0.45 -4.50 6.97
CA ALA A 74 0.68 -4.38 7.89
C ALA A 74 0.43 -3.32 8.97
N VAL A 75 -0.13 -2.17 8.59
CA VAL A 75 -0.52 -1.11 9.54
C VAL A 75 -1.57 -1.62 10.53
N LEU A 76 -2.61 -2.32 10.05
CA LEU A 76 -3.59 -2.97 10.92
C LEU A 76 -2.95 -3.99 11.88
N GLY A 77 -1.98 -4.78 11.39
CA GLY A 77 -1.20 -5.71 12.19
C GLY A 77 -0.43 -5.03 13.32
N LEU A 78 0.20 -3.88 13.03
CA LEU A 78 0.89 -3.08 14.04
C LEU A 78 -0.09 -2.53 15.08
N ARG A 79 -1.23 -1.99 14.64
CA ARG A 79 -2.25 -1.45 15.56
C ARG A 79 -2.82 -2.53 16.48
N ARG A 80 -3.01 -3.75 15.96
CA ARG A 80 -3.37 -4.91 16.79
C ARG A 80 -2.30 -5.23 17.81
N ALA A 81 -1.03 -5.27 17.39
CA ALA A 81 0.10 -5.59 18.27
C ALA A 81 0.29 -4.57 19.40
N THR A 82 -0.05 -3.31 19.17
CA THR A 82 0.04 -2.23 20.16
C THR A 82 -1.26 -2.00 20.95
N GLY A 83 -2.31 -2.79 20.71
CA GLY A 83 -3.60 -2.63 21.38
C GLY A 83 -4.43 -1.42 20.92
N LEU A 84 -4.00 -0.70 19.88
CA LEU A 84 -4.67 0.52 19.35
C LEU A 84 -6.00 0.24 18.62
N LEU A 85 -6.39 -1.03 18.49
CA LEU A 85 -7.69 -1.44 17.92
C LEU A 85 -8.74 -1.72 19.01
N VAL A 86 -8.33 -1.82 20.27
CA VAL A 86 -9.19 -2.19 21.40
C VAL A 86 -9.65 -0.91 22.10
N ASP A 87 -10.95 -0.80 22.34
CA ASP A 87 -11.51 0.14 23.31
C ASP A 87 -11.97 -0.64 24.54
N GLU A 88 -11.92 -0.02 25.72
CA GLU A 88 -12.44 -0.61 26.95
C GLU A 88 -13.81 -0.01 27.25
N GLU A 89 -14.86 -0.79 27.06
CA GLU A 89 -16.23 -0.44 27.48
C GLU A 89 -16.67 -1.36 28.61
N GLY A 90 -16.96 -0.79 29.79
CA GLY A 90 -17.54 -1.53 30.92
C GLY A 90 -16.66 -2.68 31.48
N GLY A 91 -15.33 -2.63 31.28
CA GLY A 91 -14.41 -3.68 31.70
C GLY A 91 -14.24 -4.84 30.71
N ALA A 92 -14.86 -4.77 29.53
CA ALA A 92 -14.64 -5.69 28.43
C ALA A 92 -13.84 -5.02 27.31
N ALA A 93 -12.87 -5.74 26.75
CA ALA A 93 -12.12 -5.33 25.57
C ALA A 93 -12.99 -5.50 24.32
N THR A 94 -13.38 -4.42 23.66
CA THR A 94 -14.18 -4.43 22.44
C THR A 94 -13.39 -3.87 21.26
N ILE A 95 -13.53 -4.47 20.08
CA ILE A 95 -12.99 -3.93 18.83
C ILE A 95 -14.12 -3.18 18.13
N GLN A 96 -14.05 -1.85 18.10
CA GLN A 96 -15.00 -1.06 17.32
C GLN A 96 -14.60 -1.09 15.84
N ALA A 97 -15.52 -1.49 14.96
CA ALA A 97 -15.27 -1.54 13.51
C ALA A 97 -14.85 -0.17 12.94
N ALA A 98 -15.36 0.92 13.51
CA ALA A 98 -14.96 2.29 13.17
C ALA A 98 -13.46 2.55 13.40
N ASN A 99 -12.85 1.89 14.39
CA ASN A 99 -11.43 2.04 14.70
C ASN A 99 -10.53 1.30 13.72
N ILE A 100 -11.04 0.39 12.89
CA ILE A 100 -10.25 -0.32 11.88
C ILE A 100 -9.80 0.66 10.78
N PHE A 101 -10.67 1.58 10.38
CA PHE A 101 -10.45 2.48 9.26
C PHE A 101 -10.01 3.91 9.65
N SER A 102 -10.00 4.23 10.95
CA SER A 102 -9.61 5.56 11.43
C SER A 102 -8.09 5.70 11.61
N VAL A 103 -7.57 6.90 11.37
CA VAL A 103 -6.20 7.26 11.79
C VAL A 103 -6.21 7.38 13.32
N PRO A 104 -5.25 6.77 14.05
CA PRO A 104 -5.20 6.90 15.50
C PRO A 104 -5.07 8.37 15.90
N LEU A 105 -6.10 8.94 16.52
CA LEU A 105 -5.98 10.20 17.22
C LEU A 105 -5.16 9.93 18.48
N ALA A 106 -4.18 10.79 18.78
CA ALA A 106 -3.49 10.72 20.06
C ALA A 106 -4.52 10.94 21.18
N LYS A 107 -5.05 9.86 21.79
CA LYS A 107 -5.74 9.97 23.08
C LYS A 107 -4.70 10.57 24.03
N GLY A 108 -5.00 11.76 24.54
CA GLY A 108 -4.10 12.59 25.32
C GLY A 108 -3.30 11.78 26.33
N GLY A 109 -1.98 11.98 26.32
CA GLY A 109 -1.08 11.37 27.29
C GLY A 109 -1.60 11.65 28.70
N ARG A 110 -1.83 10.58 29.46
CA ARG A 110 -1.98 10.67 30.91
C ARG A 110 -0.66 11.20 31.46
N ARG A 111 -0.66 12.48 31.83
CA ARG A 111 0.13 12.99 32.96
C ARG A 111 -0.49 12.47 34.26
#